data_AF-A0A497MM63-F1
#
_entry.id   AF-A0A497MM63-F1
#
_cell.length_a   1.000
_cell.length_b   1.000
_cell.length_c   1.000
_cell.angle_alpha   90.00
_cell.angle_beta   90.00
_cell.angle_gamma   90.00
#
_symmetry.space_group_name_H-M   'P 1'
#
loop_
_entity.id
_entity.type
_entity.pdbx_description
1 polymer ?
#
loop_
_entity_poly.entity_id
_entity_poly.type
_entity_poly.pdbx_seq_one_letter_code
_entity_poly.pdbx_strand_id
1 'polypeptide(L)'
;MSKKLHEKRAELFKKSAVQIFLSKFLSGEIERLEPEYDPKIGYHYPLLESILDESSNAETFLNELHTAGILERELYDKIIYCPKCGSANISMRYCCPFCRSFNIEKSSLMEHIRCGYIGMEKDFKKGDKLVCPRCGEELVKPDVDYRKAGVWCMCNDCRKSFDIPVPTHFCRECHLTFMFEDADYKDVYAYRLTEEARKEASLDWVFVAPIIRLLK
;
A
#
# COMPACT_ATOMS: atom_id res chain seq x y z
N MET A 1 32.12 5.46 17.59
CA MET A 1 30.76 4.94 17.36
C MET A 1 30.64 3.43 17.58
N SER A 2 31.59 2.61 17.10
CA SER A 2 31.54 1.12 17.20
C SER A 2 31.29 0.56 18.61
N LYS A 3 32.02 1.02 19.63
CA LYS A 3 31.96 0.44 20.99
C LYS A 3 30.58 0.57 21.67
N LYS A 4 29.96 1.76 21.58
CA LYS A 4 28.63 2.03 22.16
C LYS A 4 27.52 1.23 21.46
N LEU A 5 27.66 0.99 20.15
CA LEU A 5 26.72 0.16 19.40
C LEU A 5 26.84 -1.32 19.78
N HIS A 6 28.07 -1.81 19.98
CA HIS A 6 28.33 -3.17 20.42
C HIS A 6 27.82 -3.42 21.85
N GLU A 7 28.04 -2.49 22.79
CA GLU A 7 27.45 -2.56 24.14
C GLU A 7 25.92 -2.58 24.09
N LYS A 8 25.29 -1.73 23.26
CA LYS A 8 23.83 -1.73 23.07
C LYS A 8 23.33 -3.07 22.51
N ARG A 9 24.02 -3.66 21.53
CA ARG A 9 23.68 -4.98 20.97
C ARG A 9 23.77 -6.08 22.02
N ALA A 10 24.84 -6.09 22.82
CA ALA A 10 25.01 -7.06 23.90
C ALA A 10 23.88 -6.99 24.94
N GLU A 11 23.43 -5.79 25.32
CA GLU A 11 22.25 -5.64 26.20
C GLU A 11 20.96 -6.13 25.55
N LEU A 12 20.77 -5.87 24.25
CA LEU A 12 19.59 -6.35 23.52
C LEU A 12 19.55 -7.87 23.39
N PHE A 13 20.69 -8.51 23.15
CA PHE A 13 20.79 -9.98 23.06
C PHE A 13 20.50 -10.70 24.38
N LYS A 14 20.49 -10.00 25.53
CA LYS A 14 20.05 -10.58 26.81
C LYS A 14 18.53 -10.66 26.95
N LYS A 15 17.77 -9.90 26.15
CA LYS A 15 16.30 -9.90 26.21
C LYS A 15 15.76 -11.19 25.57
N SER A 16 14.90 -11.93 26.29
CA SER A 16 14.34 -13.20 25.82
C SER A 16 13.60 -13.08 24.49
N ALA A 17 12.77 -12.05 24.31
CA ALA A 17 12.04 -11.80 23.06
C ALA A 17 13.00 -11.59 21.87
N VAL A 18 14.13 -10.91 22.08
CA VAL A 18 15.17 -10.73 21.06
C VAL A 18 15.82 -12.06 20.72
N GLN A 19 16.19 -12.86 21.71
CA GLN A 19 16.79 -14.19 21.48
C GLN A 19 15.87 -15.11 20.69
N ILE A 20 14.58 -15.18 21.06
CA ILE A 20 13.59 -15.99 20.36
C ILE A 20 13.40 -15.47 18.94
N PHE A 21 13.28 -14.16 18.75
CA PHE A 21 13.13 -13.57 17.42
C PHE A 21 14.35 -13.82 16.52
N LEU A 22 15.57 -13.60 17.02
CA LEU A 22 16.79 -13.85 16.26
C LEU A 22 16.99 -15.34 15.96
N SER A 23 16.54 -16.23 16.83
CA SER A 23 16.59 -17.68 16.58
C SER A 23 15.90 -18.09 15.28
N LYS A 24 14.84 -17.36 14.87
CA LYS A 24 14.10 -17.61 13.64
C LYS A 24 14.97 -17.37 12.40
N PHE A 25 15.82 -16.34 12.45
CA PHE A 25 16.79 -16.07 11.38
C PHE A 25 17.99 -17.02 11.40
N LEU A 26 18.42 -17.43 12.59
CA LEU A 26 19.59 -18.31 12.76
C LEU A 26 19.28 -19.78 12.45
N SER A 27 18.05 -20.22 12.69
CA SER A 27 17.57 -21.56 12.32
C SER A 27 17.27 -21.70 10.83
N GLY A 28 17.19 -20.59 10.10
CA GLY A 28 16.72 -20.55 8.72
C GLY A 28 15.20 -20.69 8.58
N GLU A 29 14.43 -20.58 9.68
CA GLU A 29 12.97 -20.54 9.63
C GLU A 29 12.49 -19.33 8.82
N ILE A 30 13.19 -18.20 8.93
CA ILE A 30 13.02 -17.03 8.06
C ILE A 30 14.37 -16.49 7.59
N GLU A 31 14.44 -16.05 6.34
CA GLU A 31 15.58 -15.25 5.84
C GLU A 31 15.31 -13.75 5.94
N ARG A 32 14.03 -13.37 5.80
CA ARG A 32 13.52 -12.00 5.83
C ARG A 32 12.22 -12.00 6.61
N LEU A 33 12.04 -11.05 7.51
CA LEU A 33 10.74 -10.75 8.10
C LEU A 33 10.01 -9.77 7.19
N GLU A 34 8.91 -10.22 6.58
CA GLU A 34 7.99 -9.38 5.81
C GLU A 34 6.73 -9.07 6.63
N PRO A 35 6.12 -7.89 6.41
CA PRO A 35 4.84 -7.56 7.02
C PRO A 35 3.67 -8.25 6.29
N GLU A 36 2.58 -8.51 7.00
CA GLU A 36 1.32 -8.98 6.44
C GLU A 36 0.28 -7.85 6.45
N TYR A 37 -0.55 -7.76 5.41
CA TYR A 37 -1.58 -6.73 5.30
C TYR A 37 -2.96 -7.25 5.74
N ASP A 38 -3.55 -6.59 6.72
CA ASP A 38 -4.95 -6.76 7.10
C ASP A 38 -5.77 -5.50 6.73
N PRO A 39 -6.93 -5.63 6.06
CA PRO A 39 -7.74 -4.48 5.66
C PRO A 39 -8.28 -3.61 6.80
N LYS A 40 -8.40 -4.14 8.03
CA LYS A 40 -8.93 -3.41 9.20
C LYS A 40 -7.82 -2.71 9.98
N ILE A 41 -6.72 -3.42 10.26
CA ILE A 41 -5.65 -2.90 11.12
C ILE A 41 -4.43 -2.39 10.35
N GLY A 42 -4.30 -2.74 9.07
CA GLY A 42 -3.17 -2.37 8.22
C GLY A 42 -2.05 -3.40 8.24
N TYR A 43 -0.81 -2.96 8.04
CA TYR A 43 0.35 -3.85 8.07
C TYR A 43 0.77 -4.20 9.50
N HIS A 44 1.09 -5.48 9.70
CA HIS A 44 1.50 -6.01 11.00
C HIS A 44 2.50 -7.18 10.80
N TYR A 45 3.06 -7.73 11.88
CA TYR A 45 4.10 -8.77 11.80
C TYR A 45 3.71 -9.99 12.65
N PRO A 46 2.85 -10.91 12.15
CA PRO A 46 2.33 -12.03 12.94
C PRO A 46 3.40 -12.87 13.64
N LEU A 47 4.49 -13.16 12.94
CA LEU A 47 5.60 -13.94 13.51
C LEU A 47 6.22 -13.23 14.72
N LEU A 48 6.43 -11.92 14.64
CA LEU A 48 6.98 -11.16 15.75
C LEU A 48 5.95 -10.97 16.87
N GLU A 49 4.69 -10.68 16.51
CA GLU A 49 3.58 -10.53 17.45
C GLU A 49 3.34 -11.79 18.28
N SER A 50 3.60 -12.99 17.72
CA SER A 50 3.53 -14.25 18.47
C SER A 50 4.65 -14.43 19.51
N ILE A 51 5.71 -13.63 19.44
CA ILE A 51 6.88 -13.66 20.33
C ILE A 51 6.78 -12.56 21.39
N LEU A 52 6.12 -11.44 21.05
CA LEU A 52 5.97 -10.29 21.92
C LEU A 52 4.76 -10.45 22.85
N ASP A 53 4.84 -9.83 24.03
CA ASP A 53 3.67 -9.69 24.90
C ASP A 53 2.66 -8.70 24.27
N GLU A 54 1.36 -8.84 24.57
CA GLU A 54 0.29 -7.99 24.01
C GLU A 54 0.49 -6.48 24.25
N SER A 55 1.25 -6.11 25.28
CA SER A 55 1.57 -4.71 25.62
C SER A 55 2.72 -4.13 24.79
N SER A 56 3.44 -4.96 24.04
CA SER A 56 4.62 -4.58 23.27
C SER A 56 4.26 -4.21 21.83
N ASN A 57 4.81 -3.09 21.37
CA ASN A 57 4.61 -2.61 20.00
C ASN A 57 5.70 -3.18 19.07
N ALA A 58 5.29 -3.93 18.05
CA ALA A 58 6.17 -4.57 17.07
C ALA A 58 7.06 -3.57 16.30
N GLU A 59 6.52 -2.41 15.92
CA GLU A 59 7.25 -1.36 15.20
C GLU A 59 8.38 -0.77 16.08
N THR A 60 8.08 -0.50 17.35
CA THR A 60 9.08 -0.03 18.33
C THR A 60 10.19 -1.06 18.52
N PHE A 61 9.84 -2.34 18.63
CA PHE A 61 10.81 -3.43 18.78
C PHE A 61 11.74 -3.53 17.57
N LEU A 62 11.17 -3.56 16.35
CA LEU A 62 11.93 -3.64 15.11
C LEU A 62 12.83 -2.41 14.91
N ASN A 63 12.34 -1.22 15.25
CA ASN A 63 13.13 0.01 15.18
C ASN A 63 14.26 0.02 16.23
N GLU A 64 14.07 -0.53 17.43
CA GLU A 64 15.13 -0.68 18.42
C GLU A 64 16.27 -1.57 17.89
N LEU A 65 15.93 -2.72 17.29
CA LEU A 65 16.91 -3.64 16.69
C LEU A 65 17.59 -3.03 15.46
N HIS A 66 16.85 -2.32 14.61
CA HIS A 66 17.40 -1.63 13.45
C HIS A 66 18.39 -0.52 13.86
N THR A 67 18.00 0.34 14.81
CA THR A 67 18.88 1.42 15.29
C THR A 67 20.11 0.90 16.04
N ALA A 68 20.07 -0.34 16.54
CA ALA A 68 21.21 -1.04 17.10
C ALA A 68 22.11 -1.72 16.04
N GLY A 69 21.74 -1.69 14.77
CA GLY A 69 22.48 -2.35 13.68
C GLY A 69 22.32 -3.87 13.67
N ILE A 70 21.33 -4.41 14.40
CA ILE A 70 21.01 -5.84 14.41
C ILE A 70 20.24 -6.19 13.14
N LEU A 71 19.25 -5.36 12.78
CA LEU A 71 18.48 -5.52 11.57
C LEU A 71 18.87 -4.47 10.54
N GLU A 72 19.02 -4.89 9.30
CA GLU A 72 18.84 -4.00 8.16
C GLU A 72 17.36 -3.99 7.77
N ARG A 73 16.92 -2.88 7.18
CA ARG A 73 15.54 -2.71 6.75
C ARG A 73 15.47 -2.20 5.32
N GLU A 74 14.46 -2.65 4.60
CA GLU A 74 14.15 -2.27 3.23
C GLU A 74 12.73 -1.75 3.18
N LEU A 75 12.48 -0.63 2.47
CA LEU A 75 11.11 -0.13 2.29
C LEU A 75 10.30 -1.19 1.55
N TYR A 76 9.24 -1.67 2.19
CA TYR A 76 8.33 -2.67 1.65
C TYR A 76 7.10 -2.01 1.04
N ASP A 77 6.47 -1.09 1.77
CA ASP A 77 5.29 -0.34 1.29
C ASP A 77 5.14 1.02 2.00
N LYS A 78 4.21 1.85 1.53
CA LYS A 78 3.72 3.05 2.22
C LYS A 78 2.21 2.97 2.37
N ILE A 79 1.75 2.83 3.61
CA ILE A 79 0.33 2.73 3.92
C ILE A 79 -0.23 4.09 4.33
N ILE A 80 -1.50 4.31 3.99
CA ILE A 80 -2.26 5.52 4.33
C ILE A 80 -3.12 5.25 5.56
N TYR A 81 -3.04 6.13 6.54
CA TYR A 81 -3.92 6.15 7.70
C TYR A 81 -4.86 7.35 7.67
N CYS A 82 -6.06 7.17 8.22
CA CYS A 82 -6.99 8.27 8.40
C CYS A 82 -6.43 9.27 9.43
N PRO A 83 -6.31 10.57 9.09
CA PRO A 83 -5.78 11.56 10.01
C PRO A 83 -6.69 11.85 11.22
N LYS A 84 -7.95 11.39 11.17
CA LYS A 84 -8.92 11.58 12.25
C LYS A 84 -9.03 10.41 13.21
N CYS A 85 -9.04 9.17 12.70
CA CYS A 85 -9.26 7.98 13.55
C CYS A 85 -8.11 6.97 13.53
N GLY A 86 -7.05 7.21 12.74
CA GLY A 86 -5.90 6.31 12.65
C GLY A 86 -6.19 4.96 11.99
N SER A 87 -7.35 4.78 11.34
CA SER A 87 -7.66 3.53 10.63
C SER A 87 -6.90 3.42 9.30
N ALA A 88 -6.44 2.21 8.97
CA ALA A 88 -5.86 1.83 7.69
C ALA A 88 -6.91 1.51 6.60
N ASN A 89 -8.19 1.40 6.96
CA ASN A 89 -9.26 1.01 6.05
C ASN A 89 -9.69 2.20 5.18
N ILE A 90 -8.84 2.55 4.23
CA ILE A 90 -8.98 3.70 3.34
C ILE A 90 -9.28 3.21 1.93
N SER A 91 -10.33 3.78 1.32
CA SER A 91 -10.63 3.56 -0.09
C SER A 91 -10.43 4.85 -0.88
N MET A 92 -10.06 4.72 -2.15
CA MET A 92 -9.99 5.86 -3.06
C MET A 92 -11.38 6.17 -3.64
N ARG A 93 -11.69 7.45 -3.81
CA ARG A 93 -12.85 7.95 -4.55
C ARG A 93 -12.41 8.96 -5.59
N TYR A 94 -12.91 8.80 -6.81
CA TYR A 94 -12.74 9.77 -7.88
C TYR A 94 -13.89 10.78 -7.84
N CYS A 95 -13.55 12.05 -7.67
CA CYS A 95 -14.51 13.12 -7.43
C CYS A 95 -14.48 14.16 -8.56
N CYS A 96 -15.60 14.85 -8.73
CA CYS A 96 -15.74 15.97 -9.64
C CYS A 96 -14.82 17.12 -9.20
N PRO A 97 -13.98 17.68 -10.09
CA PRO A 97 -13.09 18.80 -9.76
C PRO A 97 -13.85 20.09 -9.40
N PHE A 98 -15.12 20.21 -9.80
CA PHE A 98 -15.89 21.44 -9.64
C PHE A 98 -16.72 21.50 -8.36
N CYS A 99 -17.29 20.37 -7.92
CA CYS A 99 -18.16 20.32 -6.74
C CYS A 99 -17.73 19.27 -5.70
N ARG A 100 -16.63 18.54 -5.95
CA ARG A 100 -16.09 17.46 -5.10
C ARG A 100 -17.01 16.26 -4.89
N SER A 101 -18.14 16.18 -5.59
CA SER A 101 -19.00 15.00 -5.55
C SER A 101 -18.33 13.78 -6.18
N PHE A 102 -18.48 12.61 -5.55
CA PHE A 102 -18.07 11.32 -6.10
C PHE A 102 -19.10 10.76 -7.11
N ASN A 103 -20.26 11.40 -7.27
CA ASN A 103 -21.33 10.97 -8.18
C ASN A 103 -20.98 11.36 -9.62
N ILE A 104 -20.04 10.62 -10.22
CA ILE A 104 -19.52 10.85 -11.57
C ILE A 104 -19.86 9.66 -12.46
N GLU A 105 -20.36 9.95 -13.66
CA GLU A 105 -20.53 8.96 -14.72
C GLU A 105 -19.27 8.95 -15.59
N LYS A 106 -18.57 7.81 -15.66
CA LYS A 106 -17.41 7.61 -16.53
C LYS A 106 -17.88 7.08 -17.88
N SER A 107 -17.51 7.79 -18.94
CA SER A 107 -17.73 7.46 -20.34
C SER A 107 -16.41 7.47 -21.12
N SER A 108 -16.48 7.16 -22.41
CA SER A 108 -15.35 7.26 -23.34
C SER A 108 -15.64 8.34 -24.39
N LEU A 109 -14.59 9.04 -24.82
CA LEU A 109 -14.65 9.82 -26.05
C LEU A 109 -14.31 8.91 -27.22
N MET A 110 -15.09 9.03 -28.28
CA MET A 110 -14.84 8.42 -29.56
C MET A 110 -14.58 9.50 -30.61
N GLU A 111 -13.61 9.25 -31.47
CA GLU A 111 -13.33 10.03 -32.66
C GLU A 111 -13.74 9.24 -33.89
N HIS A 112 -14.55 9.83 -34.76
CA HIS A 112 -14.69 9.36 -36.15
C HIS A 112 -13.46 9.83 -36.93
N ILE A 113 -12.62 8.88 -37.35
CA ILE A 113 -11.31 9.17 -37.99
C ILE A 113 -11.48 9.96 -39.29
N ARG A 114 -12.49 9.63 -40.11
CA ARG A 114 -12.68 10.26 -41.43
C ARG A 114 -13.11 11.73 -41.36
N CYS A 115 -14.02 12.07 -40.45
CA CYS A 115 -14.57 13.44 -40.36
C CYS A 115 -14.08 14.25 -39.15
N GLY A 116 -13.28 13.64 -38.27
CA GLY A 116 -12.68 14.29 -37.09
C GLY A 116 -13.67 14.64 -35.98
N TYR A 117 -14.93 14.15 -36.04
CA TYR A 117 -15.88 14.42 -34.97
C TYR A 117 -15.52 13.63 -33.71
N ILE A 118 -15.36 14.34 -32.60
CA ILE A 118 -15.13 13.77 -31.27
C ILE A 118 -16.38 14.00 -30.41
N GLY A 119 -16.90 12.95 -29.80
CA GLY A 119 -18.07 12.98 -28.93
C GLY A 119 -18.05 11.84 -27.92
N MET A 120 -19.05 11.77 -27.04
CA MET A 120 -19.16 10.65 -26.12
C MET A 120 -19.58 9.40 -26.90
N GLU A 121 -19.07 8.22 -26.55
CA GLU A 121 -19.46 6.95 -27.19
C GLU A 121 -20.98 6.74 -27.25
N LYS A 122 -21.72 7.19 -26.22
CA LYS A 122 -23.18 7.14 -26.21
C LYS A 122 -23.84 7.93 -27.34
N ASP A 123 -23.20 9.00 -27.82
CA ASP A 123 -23.70 9.84 -28.92
C ASP A 123 -23.52 9.15 -30.28
N PHE A 124 -22.61 8.17 -30.36
CA PHE A 124 -22.41 7.34 -31.54
C PHE A 124 -23.34 6.11 -31.56
N LYS A 125 -23.84 5.65 -30.41
CA LYS A 125 -24.71 4.45 -30.35
C LYS A 125 -26.12 4.74 -30.87
N LYS A 126 -26.53 4.01 -31.91
CA LYS A 126 -27.91 3.95 -32.42
C LYS A 126 -28.35 2.49 -32.51
N GLY A 127 -29.02 2.01 -31.47
CA GLY A 127 -29.32 0.58 -31.33
C GLY A 127 -28.02 -0.22 -31.22
N ASP A 128 -27.88 -1.25 -32.05
CA ASP A 128 -26.67 -2.10 -32.09
C ASP A 128 -25.55 -1.54 -32.97
N LYS A 129 -25.74 -0.36 -33.57
CA LYS A 129 -24.81 0.26 -34.51
C LYS A 129 -24.10 1.47 -33.91
N LEU A 130 -22.89 1.73 -34.41
CA LEU A 130 -22.20 2.99 -34.20
C LEU A 130 -22.38 3.87 -35.44
N VAL A 131 -22.86 5.09 -35.26
CA VAL A 131 -23.14 6.04 -36.32
C VAL A 131 -22.61 7.40 -35.91
N CYS A 132 -21.78 8.02 -36.74
CA CYS A 132 -21.27 9.36 -36.46
C CYS A 132 -22.44 10.36 -36.43
N PRO A 133 -22.68 11.09 -35.32
CA PRO A 133 -23.80 12.02 -35.23
C PRO A 133 -23.61 13.28 -36.09
N ARG A 134 -22.36 13.58 -36.51
CA ARG A 134 -22.06 14.71 -37.40
C ARG A 134 -22.36 14.43 -38.87
N CYS A 135 -21.96 13.28 -39.40
CA CYS A 135 -22.04 12.99 -40.84
C CYS A 135 -22.98 11.83 -41.20
N GLY A 136 -23.49 11.10 -40.21
CA GLY A 136 -24.40 9.98 -40.41
C GLY A 136 -23.76 8.68 -40.89
N GLU A 137 -22.44 8.63 -41.07
CA GLU A 137 -21.72 7.44 -41.50
C GLU A 137 -21.71 6.37 -40.40
N GLU A 138 -21.99 5.12 -40.78
CA GLU A 138 -21.91 3.96 -39.90
C GLU A 138 -20.44 3.58 -39.70
N LEU A 139 -20.05 3.36 -38.46
CA LEU A 139 -18.69 3.09 -38.03
C LEU A 139 -18.59 1.60 -37.66
N VAL A 140 -17.84 0.82 -38.43
CA VAL A 140 -17.83 -0.64 -38.30
C VAL A 140 -16.47 -1.15 -37.84
N LYS A 141 -15.38 -0.58 -38.37
CA LYS A 141 -14.01 -1.02 -38.13
C LYS A 141 -13.31 -0.13 -37.10
N PRO A 142 -12.97 -0.66 -35.91
CA PRO A 142 -12.09 0.03 -34.98
C PRO A 142 -10.76 0.40 -35.65
N ASP A 143 -10.19 1.53 -35.24
CA ASP A 143 -8.92 2.11 -35.71
C ASP A 143 -8.86 2.47 -37.21
N VAL A 144 -9.95 2.26 -37.94
CA VAL A 144 -10.13 2.67 -39.35
C VAL A 144 -11.25 3.70 -39.45
N ASP A 145 -12.44 3.34 -38.95
CA ASP A 145 -13.61 4.21 -38.97
C ASP A 145 -13.67 5.05 -37.68
N TYR A 146 -13.25 4.48 -36.54
CA TYR A 146 -13.30 5.19 -35.27
C TYR A 146 -12.19 4.75 -34.31
N ARG A 147 -11.81 5.62 -33.39
CA ARG A 147 -10.90 5.29 -32.30
C ARG A 147 -11.36 5.89 -30.98
N LYS A 148 -10.90 5.31 -29.88
CA LYS A 148 -11.10 5.87 -28.54
C LYS A 148 -10.16 7.08 -28.37
N ALA A 149 -10.74 8.26 -28.21
CA ALA A 149 -10.02 9.52 -28.08
C ALA A 149 -9.65 9.86 -26.62
N GLY A 150 -10.35 9.29 -25.64
CA GLY A 150 -10.07 9.55 -24.23
C GLY A 150 -11.12 9.04 -23.26
N VAL A 151 -10.95 9.39 -21.99
CA VAL A 151 -11.96 9.23 -20.95
C VAL A 151 -12.73 10.54 -20.84
N TRP A 152 -14.04 10.43 -20.63
CA TRP A 152 -14.88 11.59 -20.34
C TRP A 152 -15.74 11.31 -19.13
N CYS A 153 -15.81 12.26 -18.22
CA CYS A 153 -16.61 12.17 -17.01
C CYS A 153 -17.68 13.25 -17.02
N MET A 154 -18.88 12.90 -16.54
CA MET A 154 -19.96 13.86 -16.28
C MET A 154 -20.36 13.76 -14.82
N CYS A 155 -20.35 14.88 -14.10
CA CYS A 155 -20.86 14.89 -12.74
C CYS A 155 -22.39 14.92 -12.75
N ASN A 156 -23.02 14.00 -12.03
CA ASN A 156 -24.48 13.95 -11.94
C ASN A 156 -25.05 15.07 -11.07
N ASP A 157 -24.26 15.61 -10.14
CA ASP A 157 -24.72 16.64 -9.20
C ASP A 157 -24.62 18.05 -9.79
N CYS A 158 -23.49 18.41 -10.42
CA CYS A 158 -23.29 19.76 -10.99
C CYS A 158 -23.39 19.81 -12.52
N ARG A 159 -23.58 18.66 -13.19
CA ARG A 159 -23.73 18.52 -14.65
C ARG A 159 -22.53 18.98 -15.49
N LYS A 160 -21.43 19.38 -14.85
CA LYS A 160 -20.17 19.71 -15.53
C LYS A 160 -19.48 18.45 -16.00
N SER A 161 -18.84 18.57 -17.16
CA SER A 161 -18.01 17.53 -17.76
C SER A 161 -16.53 17.83 -17.61
N PHE A 162 -15.71 16.80 -17.52
CA PHE A 162 -14.25 16.87 -17.34
C PHE A 162 -13.62 15.55 -17.78
N ASP A 163 -12.33 15.55 -18.08
CA ASP A 163 -11.55 14.40 -18.52
C ASP A 163 -10.83 13.69 -17.35
N ILE A 164 -10.39 14.46 -16.34
CA ILE A 164 -9.62 13.94 -15.20
C ILE A 164 -10.38 14.17 -13.89
N PRO A 165 -10.87 13.11 -13.20
CA PRO A 165 -11.42 13.25 -11.86
C PRO A 165 -10.31 13.49 -10.81
N VAL A 166 -10.68 14.11 -9.70
CA VAL A 166 -9.77 14.32 -8.55
C VAL A 166 -9.79 13.07 -7.66
N PRO A 167 -8.67 12.37 -7.46
CA PRO A 167 -8.60 11.28 -6.49
C PRO A 167 -8.66 11.84 -5.06
N THR A 168 -9.44 11.17 -4.22
CA THR A 168 -9.62 11.52 -2.80
C THR A 168 -9.59 10.25 -1.96
N HIS A 169 -9.19 10.37 -0.70
CA HIS A 169 -9.25 9.27 0.26
C HIS A 169 -10.58 9.30 1.01
N PHE A 170 -11.13 8.12 1.28
CA PHE A 170 -12.34 7.94 2.07
C PHE A 170 -12.10 6.86 3.12
N CYS A 171 -12.11 7.27 4.39
CA CYS A 171 -12.01 6.35 5.52
C CYS A 171 -13.32 5.57 5.66
N ARG A 172 -13.24 4.25 5.65
CA ARG A 172 -14.40 3.37 5.81
C ARG A 172 -14.90 3.28 7.24
N GLU A 173 -14.08 3.67 8.22
CA GLU A 173 -14.47 3.64 9.63
C GLU A 173 -15.15 4.92 10.10
N CYS A 174 -14.53 6.09 9.87
CA CYS A 174 -15.09 7.36 10.36
C CYS A 174 -15.76 8.21 9.26
N HIS A 175 -15.80 7.71 8.02
CA HIS A 175 -16.38 8.38 6.84
C HIS A 175 -15.76 9.75 6.49
N LEU A 176 -14.58 10.07 7.04
CA LEU A 176 -13.84 11.25 6.64
C LEU A 176 -13.39 11.12 5.18
N THR A 177 -13.62 12.18 4.41
CA THR A 177 -12.98 12.36 3.11
C THR A 177 -11.83 13.34 3.26
N PHE A 178 -10.65 12.98 2.76
CA PHE A 178 -9.42 13.77 2.90
C PHE A 178 -8.55 13.63 1.65
N MET A 179 -7.62 14.57 1.44
CA MET A 179 -6.80 14.61 0.22
C MET A 179 -5.45 13.92 0.43
N PHE A 180 -4.58 14.00 -0.58
CA PHE A 180 -3.22 13.47 -0.49
C PHE A 180 -2.41 14.21 0.58
N GLU A 181 -2.61 15.53 0.70
CA GLU A 181 -1.87 16.42 1.59
C GLU A 181 -2.23 16.21 3.07
N ASP A 182 -3.47 15.79 3.33
CA ASP A 182 -3.98 15.55 4.68
C ASP A 182 -3.73 14.12 5.18
N ALA A 183 -3.24 13.24 4.31
CA ALA A 183 -3.10 11.82 4.60
C ALA A 183 -1.85 11.53 5.43
N ASP A 184 -1.99 10.70 6.47
CA ASP A 184 -0.86 10.20 7.24
C ASP A 184 -0.25 8.99 6.55
N TYR A 185 0.94 9.17 5.96
CA TYR A 185 1.70 8.08 5.35
C TYR A 185 2.68 7.48 6.34
N LYS A 186 2.67 6.16 6.46
CA LYS A 186 3.69 5.43 7.22
C LYS A 186 4.45 4.49 6.32
N ASP A 187 5.77 4.50 6.49
CA ASP A 187 6.65 3.53 5.87
C ASP A 187 6.48 2.18 6.56
N VAL A 188 6.37 1.14 5.74
CA VAL A 188 6.35 -0.24 6.17
C VAL A 188 7.63 -0.88 5.65
N TYR A 189 8.32 -1.62 6.50
CA TYR A 189 9.63 -2.15 6.19
C TYR A 189 9.64 -3.67 6.26
N ALA A 190 10.46 -4.29 5.44
CA ALA A 190 10.88 -5.67 5.67
C ALA A 190 12.28 -5.67 6.28
N TYR A 191 12.59 -6.69 7.08
CA TYR A 191 13.82 -6.74 7.88
C TYR A 191 14.63 -7.99 7.59
N ARG A 192 15.95 -7.84 7.59
CA ARG A 192 16.92 -8.94 7.56
C ARG A 192 17.92 -8.79 8.69
N LEU A 193 18.42 -9.91 9.18
CA LEU A 193 19.51 -9.92 10.16
C LEU A 193 20.81 -9.50 9.46
N THR A 194 21.52 -8.52 10.01
CA THR A 194 22.82 -8.11 9.47
C THR A 194 23.85 -9.22 9.66
N GLU A 195 24.84 -9.30 8.77
CA GLU A 195 25.88 -10.32 8.85
C GLU A 195 26.75 -10.19 10.11
N GLU A 196 26.99 -8.96 10.57
CA GLU A 196 27.69 -8.70 11.83
C GLU A 196 26.90 -9.23 13.03
N ALA A 197 25.61 -8.92 13.10
CA ALA A 197 24.77 -9.40 14.20
C ALA A 197 24.52 -10.91 14.11
N ARG A 198 24.44 -11.48 12.90
CA ARG A 198 24.38 -12.93 12.69
C ARG A 198 25.60 -13.61 13.31
N LYS A 199 26.81 -13.10 13.08
CA LYS A 199 28.05 -13.65 13.67
C LYS A 199 28.07 -13.54 15.19
N GLU A 200 27.70 -12.37 15.73
CA GLU A 200 27.64 -12.15 17.19
C GLU A 200 26.60 -13.06 17.85
N ALA A 201 25.38 -13.12 17.32
CA ALA A 201 24.28 -13.91 17.87
C ALA A 201 24.48 -15.42 17.69
N SER A 202 25.20 -15.86 16.65
CA SER A 202 25.49 -17.29 16.42
C SER A 202 26.37 -17.87 17.52
N LEU A 203 27.31 -17.08 18.06
CA LEU A 203 28.19 -17.52 19.16
C LEU A 203 27.37 -17.81 20.42
N ASP A 204 26.43 -16.93 20.76
CA ASP A 204 25.52 -17.12 21.90
C ASP A 204 24.47 -18.22 21.62
N TRP A 205 23.96 -18.31 20.39
CA TRP A 205 22.97 -19.31 19.97
C TRP A 205 23.47 -20.75 20.12
N VAL A 206 24.74 -21.02 19.82
CA VAL A 206 25.34 -22.36 20.01
C VAL A 206 25.17 -22.85 21.46
N PHE A 207 25.19 -21.94 22.44
CA PHE A 207 24.99 -22.28 23.85
C PHE A 207 23.51 -22.37 24.26
N VAL A 208 22.61 -21.62 23.62
CA VAL A 208 21.18 -21.53 24.01
C VAL A 208 20.28 -22.51 23.22
N ALA A 209 20.67 -22.89 22.00
CA ALA A 209 19.91 -23.78 21.12
C ALA A 209 19.48 -25.13 21.76
N PRO A 210 20.31 -25.78 22.60
CA PRO A 210 19.89 -27.01 23.31
C PRO A 210 18.76 -26.77 24.30
N ILE A 211 18.71 -25.58 24.94
CA ILE A 211 17.73 -25.23 25.99
C ILE A 211 16.38 -24.91 25.37
N ILE A 212 16.35 -24.16 24.26
CA ILE A 212 15.09 -23.81 23.57
C ILE A 212 14.39 -25.05 22.99
N ARG A 213 15.15 -26.08 22.57
CA ARG A 213 14.58 -27.37 22.14
C ARG A 213 13.85 -28.12 23.26
N LEU A 214 14.10 -27.80 24.52
CA LEU A 214 13.45 -28.41 25.68
C LEU A 214 12.18 -27.66 26.14
N LEU A 215 11.89 -26.50 25.53
CA LEU A 215 10.74 -25.65 25.84
C LEU A 215 9.63 -25.71 24.78
N LYS A 216 9.77 -26.57 23.76
CA LYS A 216 8.71 -26.99 22.83
C LYS A 216 8.17 -28.34 23.24
#